data_AF-A0A1W1E7I1-F1
#
_entry.id   AF-A0A1W1E7I1-F1
#
_cell.length_a   1.000
_cell.length_b   1.000
_cell.length_c   1.000
_cell.angle_alpha   90.00
_cell.angle_beta   90.00
_cell.angle_gamma   90.00
#
_symmetry.space_group_name_H-M   'P 1'
#
loop_
_entity.id
_entity.type
_entity.pdbx_description
1 polymer ?
#
loop_
_entity_poly.entity_id
_entity_poly.type
_entity_poly.pdbx_seq_one_letter_code
_entity_poly.pdbx_strand_id
1 'polypeptide(L)'
;MKRTIFLSLSAALLAGCSISEPSVTPHARVAHTAALPTSKEERFHTTIMQIAQSTQNNPNYHKMGLKSDMEKKWFKDLMYRLWDREITRKQFIEEGVKHYPSHRYEFTYIANAFQNY
;
A
#
# COMPACT_ATOMS: atom_id res chain seq x y z
N MET A 1 22.41 -46.36 10.54
CA MET A 1 22.86 -46.28 11.95
C MET A 1 22.29 -45.01 12.58
N LYS A 2 21.65 -45.15 13.76
CA LYS A 2 21.45 -44.21 14.89
C LYS A 2 21.24 -42.70 14.57
N ARG A 3 20.01 -42.16 14.63
CA ARG A 3 19.27 -41.57 15.79
C ARG A 3 19.96 -40.38 16.46
N THR A 4 19.33 -39.21 16.49
CA THR A 4 18.81 -38.58 17.73
C THR A 4 17.92 -37.35 17.48
N ILE A 5 16.92 -37.24 18.34
CA ILE A 5 15.87 -36.20 18.47
C ILE A 5 16.35 -35.19 19.52
N PHE A 6 15.96 -33.91 19.40
CA PHE A 6 15.79 -33.05 20.58
C PHE A 6 14.50 -32.23 20.49
N LEU A 7 13.58 -32.54 21.40
CA LEU A 7 12.46 -31.69 21.81
C LEU A 7 12.99 -30.48 22.59
N SER A 8 12.36 -29.32 22.44
CA SER A 8 12.29 -28.34 23.52
C SER A 8 10.89 -27.75 23.58
N LEU A 9 10.20 -28.10 24.66
CA LEU A 9 8.89 -27.64 25.08
C LEU A 9 9.12 -26.57 26.15
N SER A 10 8.54 -25.40 26.00
CA SER A 10 8.49 -24.40 27.09
C SER A 10 7.09 -23.82 27.16
N ALA A 11 6.35 -24.32 28.14
CA ALA A 11 5.13 -23.70 28.65
C ALA A 11 5.48 -22.96 29.94
N ALA A 12 5.00 -21.72 30.08
CA ALA A 12 4.88 -21.05 31.36
C ALA A 12 3.55 -20.30 31.38
N LEU A 13 2.70 -20.70 32.34
CA LEU A 13 1.42 -20.09 32.69
C LEU A 13 1.63 -19.02 33.78
N LEU A 14 0.51 -18.35 34.10
CA LEU A 14 0.16 -17.51 35.27
C LEU A 14 0.17 -16.00 34.97
N ALA A 15 -0.70 -15.14 35.50
CA ALA A 15 -2.09 -15.15 35.99
C ALA A 15 -2.35 -13.72 36.53
N GLY A 16 -3.60 -13.23 36.48
CA GLY A 16 -4.11 -12.11 37.30
C GLY A 16 -3.88 -10.69 36.75
N CYS A 17 -4.74 -9.69 36.90
CA CYS A 17 -6.04 -9.53 37.56
C CYS A 17 -6.84 -8.44 36.82
N SER A 18 -8.17 -8.59 36.75
CA SER A 18 -9.08 -7.48 36.44
C SER A 18 -9.10 -6.49 37.60
N ILE A 19 -8.95 -5.19 37.30
CA ILE A 19 -9.48 -4.10 38.12
C ILE A 19 -10.17 -3.15 37.13
N SER A 20 -11.50 -3.06 37.25
CA SER A 20 -12.30 -2.01 36.63
C SER A 20 -12.55 -0.93 37.68
N GLU A 21 -12.17 0.32 37.41
CA GLU A 21 -12.78 1.50 38.05
C GLU A 21 -12.92 2.65 37.02
N PRO A 22 -13.97 3.50 37.14
CA PRO A 22 -14.37 4.43 36.09
C PRO A 22 -13.91 5.88 36.29
N SER A 23 -13.86 6.60 35.16
CA SER A 23 -14.18 8.03 34.97
C SER A 23 -13.40 9.10 35.75
N VAL A 24 -12.47 9.76 35.05
CA VAL A 24 -12.41 11.23 34.99
C VAL A 24 -12.00 11.63 33.57
N THR A 25 -12.78 12.49 32.92
CA THR A 25 -12.54 12.99 31.57
C THR A 25 -11.61 14.20 31.61
N PRO A 26 -10.39 14.16 31.05
CA PRO A 26 -9.76 15.36 30.54
C PRO A 26 -10.16 15.48 29.07
N HIS A 27 -10.79 16.59 28.68
CA HIS A 27 -10.86 17.00 27.29
C HIS A 27 -9.43 17.27 26.79
N ALA A 28 -8.75 16.20 26.39
CA ALA A 28 -7.55 16.29 25.59
C ALA A 28 -7.98 16.81 24.22
N ARG A 29 -7.57 18.04 23.90
CA ARG A 29 -7.55 18.51 22.52
C ARG A 29 -6.71 17.50 21.75
N VAL A 30 -7.37 16.67 20.95
CA VAL A 30 -6.69 15.76 20.03
C VAL A 30 -6.03 16.67 18.99
N ALA A 31 -4.78 17.02 19.25
CA ALA A 31 -3.87 17.38 18.18
C ALA A 31 -3.79 16.14 17.31
N HIS A 32 -4.58 16.12 16.24
CA HIS A 32 -4.44 15.14 15.16
C HIS A 32 -3.13 15.45 14.42
N THR A 33 -2.00 15.19 15.08
CA THR A 33 -0.75 14.97 14.39
C THR A 33 -0.98 13.65 13.66
N ALA A 34 -1.36 13.72 12.38
CA ALA A 34 -1.47 12.53 11.54
C ALA A 34 -0.13 11.79 11.65
N ALA A 35 -0.15 10.60 12.24
CA ALA A 35 1.04 9.78 12.35
C ALA A 35 1.57 9.51 10.94
N LEU A 36 2.87 9.71 10.74
CA LEU A 36 3.52 9.34 9.50
C LEU A 36 3.33 7.81 9.30
N PRO A 37 2.99 7.35 8.08
CA PRO A 37 2.83 5.93 7.80
C PRO A 37 4.09 5.16 8.21
N THR A 38 3.89 4.10 8.98
CA THR A 38 4.98 3.35 9.64
C THR A 38 5.41 2.15 8.83
N SER A 39 4.51 1.60 8.00
CA SER A 39 4.80 0.47 7.12
C SER A 39 5.01 0.89 5.67
N LYS A 40 5.75 0.06 4.92
CA LYS A 40 5.96 0.24 3.48
C LYS A 40 4.65 0.22 2.70
N GLU A 41 3.71 -0.64 3.11
CA GLU A 41 2.38 -0.73 2.51
C GLU A 41 1.54 0.52 2.76
N GLU A 42 1.57 1.06 3.98
CA GLU A 42 0.90 2.33 4.30
C GLU A 42 1.47 3.48 3.47
N ARG A 43 2.81 3.58 3.35
CA ARG A 43 3.46 4.60 2.51
C ARG A 43 3.03 4.49 1.05
N PHE A 44 3.07 3.29 0.50
CA PHE A 44 2.60 3.04 -0.85
C PHE A 44 1.12 3.43 -1.01
N HIS A 45 0.27 3.04 -0.06
CA HIS A 45 -1.15 3.38 -0.06
C HIS A 45 -1.37 4.89 -0.06
N THR A 46 -0.67 5.63 0.80
CA THR A 46 -0.72 7.10 0.82
C THR A 46 -0.29 7.70 -0.52
N THR A 47 0.82 7.24 -1.10
CA THR A 47 1.30 7.72 -2.40
C THR A 47 0.30 7.48 -3.52
N ILE A 48 -0.26 6.27 -3.65
CA ILE A 48 -1.25 5.99 -4.71
C ILE A 48 -2.54 6.78 -4.52
N MET A 49 -2.94 7.08 -3.28
CA MET A 49 -4.10 7.95 -3.03
C MET A 49 -3.86 9.37 -3.53
N GLN A 50 -2.67 9.92 -3.29
CA GLN A 50 -2.30 11.25 -3.76
C GLN A 50 -2.24 11.31 -5.30
N ILE A 51 -1.68 10.29 -5.94
CA ILE A 51 -1.68 10.17 -7.40
C ILE A 51 -3.12 10.03 -7.93
N ALA A 52 -3.95 9.20 -7.30
CA ALA A 52 -5.35 9.05 -7.71
C ALA A 52 -6.10 10.39 -7.62
N GLN A 53 -5.89 11.18 -6.57
CA GLN A 53 -6.44 12.53 -6.45
C GLN A 53 -5.93 13.46 -7.56
N SER A 54 -4.64 13.40 -7.92
CA SER A 54 -4.11 14.23 -9.01
C SER A 54 -4.73 13.90 -10.37
N THR A 55 -5.10 12.63 -10.60
CA THR A 55 -5.79 12.22 -11.83
C THR A 55 -7.21 12.78 -11.95
N GLN A 56 -7.93 12.97 -10.84
CA GLN A 56 -9.31 13.47 -10.85
C GLN A 56 -9.42 14.90 -11.39
N ASN A 57 -8.37 15.71 -11.18
CA ASN A 57 -8.32 17.10 -11.62
C ASN A 57 -7.71 17.25 -13.03
N ASN A 58 -7.33 16.16 -13.69
CA ASN A 58 -6.69 16.20 -15.00
C ASN A 58 -7.72 15.93 -16.13
N PRO A 59 -8.07 16.94 -16.96
CA PRO A 59 -9.07 16.77 -18.01
C PRO A 59 -8.64 15.82 -19.14
N ASN A 60 -7.34 15.56 -19.27
CA ASN A 60 -6.80 14.65 -20.28
C ASN A 60 -6.69 13.21 -19.77
N TYR A 61 -6.93 12.97 -18.48
CA TYR A 61 -6.81 11.63 -17.89
C TYR A 61 -8.09 10.83 -18.08
N HIS A 62 -8.00 9.72 -18.81
CA HIS A 62 -9.12 8.80 -19.00
C HIS A 62 -8.99 7.63 -18.05
N LYS A 63 -9.99 7.44 -17.18
CA LYS A 63 -9.97 6.34 -16.21
C LYS A 63 -9.88 4.99 -16.93
N MET A 64 -8.84 4.20 -16.58
CA MET A 64 -8.72 2.82 -17.04
C MET A 64 -9.90 1.97 -16.55
N GLY A 65 -10.49 1.19 -17.47
CA GLY A 65 -11.61 0.28 -17.20
C GLY A 65 -11.20 -1.01 -16.49
N LEU A 66 -10.60 -0.93 -15.30
CA LEU A 66 -10.22 -2.09 -14.48
C LEU A 66 -11.48 -2.74 -13.85
N LYS A 67 -12.09 -3.71 -14.54
CA LYS A 67 -13.41 -4.26 -14.17
C LYS A 67 -13.30 -5.40 -13.16
N SER A 68 -12.35 -6.31 -13.37
CA SER A 68 -12.14 -7.48 -12.54
C SER A 68 -11.19 -7.22 -11.37
N ASP A 69 -11.31 -8.01 -10.30
CA ASP A 69 -10.38 -7.91 -9.18
C ASP A 69 -8.96 -8.36 -9.56
N MET A 70 -8.85 -9.24 -10.56
CA MET A 70 -7.56 -9.62 -11.14
C MET A 70 -6.89 -8.44 -11.85
N GLU A 71 -7.61 -7.66 -12.66
CA GLU A 71 -7.08 -6.45 -13.30
C GLU A 71 -6.68 -5.39 -12.27
N LYS A 72 -7.51 -5.17 -11.24
CA LYS A 72 -7.19 -4.23 -10.16
C LYS A 72 -5.93 -4.67 -9.39
N LYS A 73 -5.82 -5.96 -9.08
CA LYS A 73 -4.65 -6.53 -8.40
C LYS A 73 -3.40 -6.39 -9.26
N TRP A 74 -3.46 -6.78 -10.54
CA TRP A 74 -2.37 -6.62 -11.48
C TRP A 74 -1.90 -5.18 -11.57
N PHE A 75 -2.84 -4.23 -11.70
CA PHE A 75 -2.50 -2.82 -11.83
C PHE A 75 -1.87 -2.27 -10.54
N LYS A 76 -2.41 -2.62 -9.36
CA LYS A 76 -1.83 -2.26 -8.06
C LYS A 76 -0.42 -2.82 -7.92
N ASP A 77 -0.20 -4.07 -8.30
CA ASP A 77 1.12 -4.72 -8.24
C ASP A 77 2.12 -4.04 -9.19
N LEU A 78 1.70 -3.72 -10.41
CA LEU A 78 2.52 -3.01 -11.38
C LEU A 78 2.93 -1.61 -10.87
N MET A 79 1.99 -0.87 -10.26
CA MET A 79 2.28 0.42 -9.61
C MET A 79 3.22 0.27 -8.41
N TYR A 80 3.04 -0.77 -7.59
CA TYR A 80 3.90 -1.04 -6.45
C TYR A 80 5.34 -1.29 -6.89
N ARG A 81 5.53 -2.14 -7.90
CA ARG A 81 6.85 -2.44 -8.47
C ARG A 81 7.52 -1.20 -9.06
N LEU A 82 6.76 -0.28 -9.67
CA LEU A 82 7.31 0.99 -10.12
C LEU A 82 7.72 1.89 -8.94
N TRP A 83 6.84 2.06 -7.96
CA TRP A 83 7.09 2.88 -6.76
C TRP A 83 8.31 2.38 -5.98
N ASP A 84 8.43 1.06 -5.84
CA ASP A 84 9.54 0.40 -5.16
C ASP A 84 10.80 0.27 -6.04
N ARG A 85 10.78 0.84 -7.25
CA ARG A 85 11.89 0.85 -8.21
C ARG A 85 12.34 -0.52 -8.70
N GLU A 86 11.51 -1.55 -8.57
CA GLU A 86 11.76 -2.87 -9.16
C GLU A 86 11.67 -2.85 -10.69
N ILE A 87 10.87 -1.91 -11.24
CA ILE A 87 10.78 -1.66 -12.68
C ILE A 87 11.00 -0.18 -12.98
N THR A 88 11.51 0.08 -14.18
CA THR A 88 11.64 1.43 -14.71
C THR A 88 10.29 1.98 -15.16
N ARG A 89 10.20 3.31 -15.30
CA ARG A 89 9.03 3.97 -15.93
C ARG A 89 8.72 3.42 -17.32
N LYS A 90 9.76 3.16 -18.11
CA LYS A 90 9.60 2.61 -19.48
C LYS A 90 8.94 1.24 -19.42
N GLN A 91 9.42 0.35 -18.56
CA GLN A 91 8.83 -0.98 -18.36
C GLN A 91 7.38 -0.88 -17.84
N PHE A 92 7.09 0.01 -16.89
CA PHE A 92 5.72 0.24 -16.43
C PHE A 92 4.78 0.64 -17.58
N ILE A 93 5.19 1.58 -18.44
CA ILE A 93 4.41 2.04 -19.57
C ILE A 93 4.25 0.92 -20.61
N GLU A 94 5.32 0.18 -20.91
CA GLU A 94 5.29 -0.92 -21.88
C GLU A 94 4.40 -2.06 -21.41
N GLU A 95 4.53 -2.51 -20.17
CA GLU A 95 3.64 -3.54 -19.61
C GLU A 95 2.19 -3.05 -19.53
N GLY A 96 1.97 -1.80 -19.14
CA GLY A 96 0.65 -1.20 -19.11
C GLY A 96 -0.05 -1.19 -20.47
N VAL A 97 0.66 -0.71 -21.50
CA VAL A 97 0.14 -0.58 -22.86
C VAL A 97 -0.08 -1.93 -23.54
N LYS A 98 0.63 -2.99 -23.14
CA LYS A 98 0.30 -4.36 -23.61
C LYS A 98 -1.12 -4.78 -23.22
N HIS A 99 -1.57 -4.39 -22.02
CA HIS A 99 -2.91 -4.73 -21.51
C HIS A 99 -3.97 -3.69 -21.92
N TYR A 100 -3.61 -2.40 -21.97
CA TYR A 100 -4.50 -1.31 -22.35
C TYR A 100 -3.84 -0.41 -23.42
N PRO A 101 -3.87 -0.81 -24.71
CA PRO A 101 -3.10 -0.17 -25.78
C PRO A 101 -3.41 1.32 -26.01
N SER A 102 -4.66 1.73 -25.76
CA SER A 102 -5.10 3.12 -25.92
C SER A 102 -4.76 4.04 -24.74
N HIS A 103 -4.19 3.52 -23.65
CA HIS A 103 -4.03 4.26 -22.39
C HIS A 103 -2.58 4.69 -22.11
N ARG A 104 -1.76 4.87 -23.17
CA ARG A 104 -0.35 5.25 -23.02
C ARG A 104 -0.18 6.55 -22.23
N TYR A 105 -1.06 7.52 -22.44
CA TYR A 105 -1.01 8.79 -21.72
C TYR A 105 -1.18 8.58 -20.22
N GLU A 106 -2.17 7.79 -19.80
CA GLU A 106 -2.47 7.49 -18.41
C GLU A 106 -1.29 6.80 -17.73
N PHE A 107 -0.70 5.78 -18.35
CA PHE A 107 0.49 5.12 -17.80
C PHE A 107 1.68 6.08 -17.72
N THR A 108 1.87 6.95 -18.71
CA THR A 108 2.95 7.95 -18.68
C THR A 108 2.73 8.97 -17.56
N TYR A 109 1.48 9.43 -17.39
CA TYR A 109 1.10 10.36 -16.34
C TYR A 109 1.36 9.79 -14.95
N ILE A 110 0.90 8.56 -14.69
CA ILE A 110 1.11 7.88 -13.41
C ILE A 110 2.61 7.66 -13.16
N ALA A 111 3.35 7.21 -14.19
CA ALA A 111 4.79 6.98 -14.06
C ALA A 111 5.57 8.25 -13.71
N ASN A 112 5.14 9.40 -14.22
CA ASN A 112 5.73 10.69 -13.90
C ASN A 112 5.30 11.19 -12.51
N ALA A 113 4.06 10.92 -12.09
CA ALA A 113 3.56 11.33 -10.78
C ALA A 113 4.36 10.69 -9.63
N PHE A 114 4.81 9.44 -9.80
CA PHE A 114 5.70 8.76 -8.85
C PHE A 114 7.10 9.39 -8.70
N GLN A 115 7.48 10.37 -9.53
CA GLN A 115 8.76 11.09 -9.33
C GLN A 115 8.68 12.15 -8.24
N ASN A 116 7.46 12.51 -7.81
CA ASN A 116 7.23 13.55 -6.82
C ASN A 116 7.14 13.00 -5.39
N TYR A 117 7.36 11.69 -5.19
CA TYR A 117 7.19 10.96 -3.93
C TYR A 117 8.32 9.95 -3.70
#